data_AF-A0A947N7Y8-F1
#
_entry.id   AF-A0A947N7Y8-F1
#
_cell.length_a   1.000
_cell.length_b   1.000
_cell.length_c   1.000
_cell.angle_alpha   90.00
_cell.angle_beta   90.00
_cell.angle_gamma   90.00
#
_symmetry.space_group_name_H-M   'P 1'
#
loop_
_entity.id
_entity.type
_entity.pdbx_description
1 polymer ?
#
loop_
_entity_poly.entity_id
_entity_poly.type
_entity_poly.pdbx_seq_one_letter_code
_entity_poly.pdbx_strand_id
1 'polypeptide(L)'
;MHLSARSLLVPFCLFLALILMIGCDTDNDNNSDTPPSTEHVWVVLGDDSVQMMLRDLPKITVEGEEAIRLNEFVTTTLVPNLVVNDTVFYDYRALYGYRIVGEDGFSAHDNRGYADNIWAHFHLGYMLVSNRRAIFPDDSIDLAGAYNVTGMRFIRLYRKFDVQIPDTTSFVELNDVTPVTVTNPDGEPESALPLSDFVTLIVTAPENFQYNLRSLDDFGPTTNMTWAQFQTGYWLLTSQRTMFNDTTLIGGRYRLRHLESIQVLP
;
A
#
# COMPACT_ATOMS: atom_id res chain seq x y z
N MET A 1 -34.43 15.30 55.82
CA MET A 1 -34.96 14.13 56.56
C MET A 1 -35.08 12.99 55.56
N HIS A 2 -34.31 11.91 55.79
CA HIS A 2 -34.35 10.57 55.19
C HIS A 2 -34.19 10.34 53.66
N LEU A 3 -32.96 9.91 53.31
CA LEU A 3 -32.56 8.71 52.55
C LEU A 3 -33.66 7.87 51.85
N SER A 4 -33.39 7.46 50.60
CA SER A 4 -33.39 6.03 50.24
C SER A 4 -32.72 5.79 48.88
N ALA A 5 -31.54 5.16 48.95
CA ALA A 5 -30.86 4.51 47.84
C ALA A 5 -31.53 3.16 47.55
N ARG A 6 -31.65 2.78 46.27
CA ARG A 6 -31.76 1.38 45.87
C ARG A 6 -30.88 1.10 44.66
N SER A 7 -29.75 0.51 44.99
CA SER A 7 -28.81 -0.20 44.13
C SER A 7 -29.50 -1.39 43.46
N LEU A 8 -29.40 -1.50 42.13
CA LEU A 8 -29.64 -2.77 41.43
C LEU A 8 -28.29 -3.32 41.01
N LEU A 9 -27.87 -4.37 41.72
CA LEU A 9 -26.74 -5.23 41.35
C LEU A 9 -27.12 -6.02 40.09
N VAL A 10 -26.37 -5.82 39.01
CA VAL A 10 -26.33 -6.73 37.86
C VAL A 10 -24.98 -7.46 37.95
N PRO A 11 -24.95 -8.80 38.01
CA PRO A 11 -23.70 -9.54 37.96
C PRO A 11 -23.25 -9.60 36.49
N PHE A 12 -22.27 -8.78 36.13
CA PHE A 12 -21.62 -8.90 34.82
C PHE A 12 -20.57 -10.00 34.90
N CYS A 13 -20.75 -11.01 34.04
CA CYS A 13 -19.97 -12.22 33.94
C CYS A 13 -18.46 -11.96 33.84
N LEU A 14 -17.71 -12.61 34.72
CA LEU A 14 -16.29 -12.88 34.55
C LEU A 14 -16.11 -13.75 33.30
N PHE A 15 -15.56 -13.17 32.23
CA PHE A 15 -14.86 -13.91 31.18
C PHE A 15 -13.48 -13.28 31.03
N LEU A 16 -12.61 -13.58 31.99
CA LEU A 16 -11.19 -13.24 31.89
C LEU A 16 -10.54 -14.27 30.96
N ALA A 17 -10.47 -13.90 29.68
CA ALA A 17 -9.73 -14.65 28.69
C ALA A 17 -8.24 -14.65 29.07
N LEU A 18 -7.71 -15.86 29.19
CA LEU A 18 -6.31 -16.18 29.41
C LEU A 18 -5.51 -15.74 28.17
N ILE A 19 -5.06 -14.47 28.13
CA ILE A 19 -4.05 -14.03 27.17
C ILE A 19 -2.72 -14.54 27.70
N LEU A 20 -2.26 -15.65 27.11
CA LEU A 20 -0.87 -16.09 27.20
C LEU A 20 0.00 -14.95 26.71
N MET A 21 0.74 -14.34 27.64
CA MET A 21 1.84 -13.44 27.36
C MET A 21 2.87 -14.25 26.55
N ILE A 22 2.88 -14.03 25.24
CA ILE A 22 4.04 -14.33 24.40
C ILE A 22 5.15 -13.44 24.95
N GLY A 23 6.16 -14.07 25.54
CA GLY A 23 7.35 -13.39 26.01
C GLY A 23 7.98 -12.61 24.86
N CYS A 24 8.20 -11.32 25.09
CA CYS A 24 9.27 -10.60 24.41
C CYS A 24 10.58 -11.26 24.82
N ASP A 25 11.05 -12.22 24.03
CA ASP A 25 12.45 -12.59 24.07
C ASP A 25 13.21 -11.45 23.39
N THR A 26 14.04 -10.78 24.18
CA THR A 26 14.89 -9.70 23.67
C THR A 26 16.21 -10.36 23.27
N ASP A 27 16.17 -11.08 22.15
CA ASP A 27 17.38 -11.70 21.59
C ASP A 27 18.27 -10.61 20.99
N ASN A 28 19.24 -10.25 21.80
CA ASN A 28 20.41 -9.49 21.44
C ASN A 28 21.44 -10.43 20.80
N ASP A 29 21.16 -10.93 19.59
CA ASP A 29 22.10 -11.72 18.79
C ASP A 29 22.70 -10.86 17.68
N ASN A 30 23.68 -10.04 18.07
CA ASN A 30 24.74 -9.62 17.17
C ASN A 30 25.68 -10.81 16.95
N ASN A 31 25.94 -11.13 15.67
CA ASN A 31 26.72 -12.24 15.11
C ASN A 31 26.01 -13.60 14.98
N SER A 32 25.27 -13.74 13.89
CA SER A 32 25.07 -15.02 13.22
C SER A 32 25.73 -14.96 11.85
N ASP A 33 26.96 -15.47 11.75
CA ASP A 33 27.67 -15.80 10.50
C ASP A 33 27.03 -16.99 9.76
N THR A 34 25.75 -17.26 10.00
CA THR A 34 25.00 -18.26 9.24
C THR A 34 24.56 -17.58 7.95
N PRO A 35 24.91 -18.13 6.75
CA PRO A 35 24.37 -17.60 5.52
C PRO A 35 22.84 -17.54 5.68
N PRO A 36 22.23 -16.40 5.34
CA PRO A 36 20.81 -16.19 5.56
C PRO A 36 20.05 -17.34 4.90
N SER A 37 19.24 -18.06 5.67
CA SER A 37 18.63 -19.29 5.19
C SER A 37 17.87 -19.01 3.90
N THR A 38 18.16 -19.78 2.85
CA THR A 38 17.56 -19.59 1.53
C THR A 38 16.10 -20.06 1.47
N GLU A 39 15.53 -20.40 2.62
CA GLU A 39 14.25 -21.09 2.78
C GLU A 39 13.06 -20.15 2.93
N HIS A 40 13.29 -18.83 2.93
CA HIS A 40 12.23 -17.85 3.11
C HIS A 40 12.42 -16.59 2.26
N VAL A 41 11.33 -15.85 2.12
CA VAL A 41 11.27 -14.49 1.57
C VAL A 41 10.54 -13.62 2.58
N TRP A 42 11.02 -12.41 2.78
CA TRP A 42 10.36 -11.41 3.62
C TRP A 42 9.38 -10.59 2.79
N VAL A 43 8.17 -10.42 3.30
CA VAL A 43 7.22 -9.44 2.75
C VAL A 43 7.13 -8.29 3.73
N VAL A 44 7.43 -7.08 3.27
CA VAL A 44 7.54 -5.87 4.09
C VAL A 44 6.41 -4.91 3.73
N LEU A 45 5.66 -4.44 4.72
CA LEU A 45 4.55 -3.50 4.58
C LEU A 45 4.70 -2.39 5.62
N GLY A 46 5.16 -1.20 5.20
CA GLY A 46 5.51 -0.14 6.14
C GLY A 46 6.62 -0.58 7.11
N ASP A 47 6.35 -0.47 8.40
CA ASP A 47 7.27 -0.91 9.47
C ASP A 47 7.09 -2.40 9.85
N ASP A 48 6.07 -3.07 9.31
CA ASP A 48 5.79 -4.47 9.56
C ASP A 48 6.47 -5.37 8.53
N SER A 49 6.79 -6.61 8.92
CA SER A 49 7.26 -7.63 7.99
C SER A 49 6.81 -9.03 8.39
N VAL A 50 6.60 -9.88 7.38
CA VAL A 50 6.22 -11.28 7.56
C VAL A 50 7.19 -12.17 6.81
N GLN A 51 7.66 -13.20 7.49
CA GLN A 51 8.50 -14.24 6.91
C GLN A 51 7.64 -15.29 6.22
N MET A 52 7.82 -15.45 4.91
CA MET A 52 7.14 -16.46 4.11
C MET A 52 8.07 -17.64 3.86
N MET A 53 7.79 -18.78 4.50
CA MET A 53 8.56 -19.99 4.35
C MET A 53 8.28 -20.64 2.99
N LEU A 54 9.29 -20.80 2.15
CA LEU A 54 9.15 -21.28 0.77
C LEU A 54 8.59 -22.71 0.70
N ARG A 55 8.84 -23.53 1.72
CA ARG A 55 8.32 -24.90 1.81
C ARG A 55 6.80 -24.98 2.04
N ASP A 56 6.23 -23.92 2.61
CA ASP A 56 4.82 -23.88 2.98
C ASP A 56 3.95 -23.24 1.88
N LEU A 57 4.58 -22.69 0.84
CA LEU A 57 3.91 -22.07 -0.29
C LEU A 57 3.61 -23.09 -1.42
N PRO A 58 2.46 -22.97 -2.10
CA PRO A 58 2.13 -23.79 -3.25
C PRO A 58 3.19 -23.72 -4.34
N LYS A 59 3.55 -24.89 -4.90
CA LYS A 59 4.52 -25.02 -5.99
C LYS A 59 3.81 -25.30 -7.30
N ILE A 60 4.35 -24.72 -8.37
CA ILE A 60 4.02 -25.04 -9.75
C ILE A 60 5.29 -25.49 -10.48
N THR A 61 5.12 -26.16 -11.62
CA THR A 61 6.24 -26.50 -12.50
C THR A 61 6.19 -25.59 -13.73
N VAL A 62 7.28 -24.87 -14.00
CA VAL A 62 7.44 -24.01 -15.18
C VAL A 62 8.71 -24.45 -15.88
N GLU A 63 8.59 -24.87 -17.15
CA GLU A 63 9.72 -25.33 -17.97
C GLU A 63 10.56 -26.46 -17.33
N GLY A 64 9.95 -27.28 -16.47
CA GLY A 64 10.63 -28.36 -15.76
C GLY A 64 11.30 -27.94 -14.45
N GLU A 65 11.24 -26.67 -14.06
CA GLU A 65 11.70 -26.17 -12.77
C GLU A 65 10.53 -25.93 -11.81
N GLU A 66 10.77 -26.12 -10.51
CA GLU A 66 9.81 -25.74 -9.47
C GLU A 66 9.80 -24.22 -9.28
N ALA A 67 8.61 -23.64 -9.21
CA ALA A 67 8.38 -22.22 -9.03
C ALA A 67 7.23 -21.95 -8.04
N ILE A 68 7.21 -20.75 -7.47
CA ILE A 68 6.11 -20.21 -6.67
C ILE A 68 5.57 -18.98 -7.41
N ARG A 69 4.25 -18.88 -7.60
CA ARG A 69 3.66 -17.66 -8.17
C ARG A 69 3.82 -16.50 -7.20
N LEU A 70 4.13 -15.30 -7.71
CA LEU A 70 4.41 -14.16 -6.85
C LEU A 70 3.20 -13.76 -5.97
N ASN A 71 1.98 -13.92 -6.47
CA ASN A 71 0.75 -13.64 -5.71
C ASN A 71 0.59 -14.48 -4.43
N GLU A 72 1.29 -15.62 -4.30
CA GLU A 72 1.26 -16.46 -3.08
C GLU A 72 1.99 -15.81 -1.90
N PHE A 73 2.91 -14.87 -2.16
CA PHE A 73 3.63 -14.17 -1.10
C PHE A 73 2.80 -13.07 -0.43
N VAL A 74 1.89 -12.44 -1.18
CA VAL A 74 1.11 -11.28 -0.71
C VAL A 74 -0.38 -11.63 -0.72
N THR A 75 -0.81 -12.27 0.36
CA THR A 75 -2.18 -12.77 0.52
C THR A 75 -3.14 -11.72 1.09
N THR A 76 -4.44 -11.99 1.01
CA THR A 76 -5.48 -11.17 1.65
C THR A 76 -5.49 -11.27 3.17
N THR A 77 -4.74 -12.21 3.76
CA THR A 77 -4.49 -12.22 5.21
C THR A 77 -3.50 -11.12 5.58
N LEU A 78 -2.48 -10.89 4.75
CA LEU A 78 -1.47 -9.85 4.98
C LEU A 78 -2.00 -8.47 4.63
N VAL A 79 -2.70 -8.35 3.50
CA VAL A 79 -3.34 -7.11 3.06
C VAL A 79 -4.83 -7.37 2.88
N PRO A 80 -5.64 -7.18 3.93
CA PRO A 80 -7.08 -7.44 3.89
C PRO A 80 -7.78 -6.63 2.81
N ASN A 81 -8.74 -7.27 2.13
CA ASN A 81 -9.64 -6.57 1.22
C ASN A 81 -10.41 -5.47 1.94
N LEU A 82 -10.71 -4.39 1.23
CA LEU A 82 -11.69 -3.42 1.70
C LEU A 82 -13.08 -4.02 1.54
N VAL A 83 -13.83 -4.07 2.64
CA VAL A 83 -15.22 -4.55 2.67
C VAL A 83 -16.14 -3.34 2.81
N VAL A 84 -16.99 -3.12 1.81
CA VAL A 84 -17.98 -2.05 1.80
C VAL A 84 -19.37 -2.66 1.94
N ASN A 85 -20.16 -2.13 2.89
CA ASN A 85 -21.52 -2.59 3.20
C ASN A 85 -21.63 -4.12 3.38
N ASP A 86 -20.62 -4.74 3.99
CA ASP A 86 -20.54 -6.18 4.29
C ASP A 86 -20.71 -7.13 3.08
N THR A 87 -20.65 -6.63 1.85
CA THR A 87 -21.05 -7.38 0.65
C THR A 87 -20.16 -7.17 -0.55
N VAL A 88 -19.52 -6.00 -0.68
CA VAL A 88 -18.63 -5.69 -1.80
C VAL A 88 -17.19 -5.73 -1.31
N PHE A 89 -16.35 -6.49 -2.02
CA PHE A 89 -14.95 -6.67 -1.71
C PHE A 89 -14.10 -6.00 -2.78
N TYR A 90 -13.22 -5.11 -2.36
CA TYR A 90 -12.22 -4.48 -3.22
C TYR A 90 -10.82 -4.97 -2.82
N ASP A 91 -9.99 -5.31 -3.82
CA ASP A 91 -8.63 -5.77 -3.57
C ASP A 91 -7.75 -4.60 -3.10
N TYR A 92 -7.52 -4.52 -1.79
CA TYR A 92 -6.77 -3.43 -1.18
C TYR A 92 -5.31 -3.38 -1.61
N ARG A 93 -4.78 -4.48 -2.16
CA ARG A 93 -3.41 -4.56 -2.67
C ARG A 93 -3.21 -3.68 -3.91
N ALA A 94 -4.28 -3.32 -4.63
CA ALA A 94 -4.21 -2.38 -5.75
C ALA A 94 -3.69 -0.98 -5.34
N LEU A 95 -3.83 -0.62 -4.06
CA LEU A 95 -3.33 0.63 -3.49
C LEU A 95 -1.81 0.66 -3.27
N TYR A 96 -1.13 -0.44 -3.53
CA TYR A 96 0.31 -0.59 -3.31
C TYR A 96 1.05 -0.84 -4.62
N GLY A 97 2.21 -0.21 -4.75
CA GLY A 97 3.28 -0.67 -5.62
C GLY A 97 4.09 -1.76 -4.91
N TYR A 98 4.88 -2.51 -5.66
CA TYR A 98 5.78 -3.51 -5.07
C TYR A 98 7.21 -3.35 -5.57
N ARG A 99 8.17 -3.73 -4.74
CA ARG A 99 9.58 -3.86 -5.14
C ARG A 99 10.07 -5.25 -4.77
N ILE A 100 10.57 -5.97 -5.77
CA ILE A 100 11.30 -7.22 -5.56
C ILE A 100 12.77 -6.84 -5.36
N VAL A 101 13.35 -7.30 -4.26
CA VAL A 101 14.74 -6.98 -3.90
C VAL A 101 15.53 -8.28 -3.72
N GLY A 102 16.65 -8.36 -4.43
CA GLY A 102 17.59 -9.47 -4.36
C GLY A 102 18.43 -9.45 -3.08
N GLU A 103 19.17 -10.53 -2.85
CA GLU A 103 20.13 -10.63 -1.74
C GLU A 103 21.28 -9.63 -1.83
N ASP A 104 21.63 -9.23 -3.04
CA ASP A 104 22.59 -8.18 -3.35
C ASP A 104 22.02 -6.77 -3.19
N GLY A 105 20.75 -6.64 -2.80
CA GLY A 105 20.03 -5.37 -2.69
C GLY A 105 19.51 -4.84 -4.01
N PHE A 106 19.68 -5.56 -5.13
CA PHE A 106 19.21 -5.12 -6.43
C PHE A 106 17.68 -5.09 -6.50
N SER A 107 17.13 -3.97 -6.96
CA SER A 107 15.74 -3.87 -7.42
C SER A 107 15.69 -3.16 -8.78
N ALA A 108 14.81 -3.62 -9.65
CA ALA A 108 14.65 -3.03 -10.98
C ALA A 108 14.18 -1.56 -10.91
N HIS A 109 13.30 -1.23 -9.96
CA HIS A 109 12.77 0.13 -9.81
C HIS A 109 13.87 1.18 -9.58
N ASP A 110 14.98 0.82 -8.90
CA ASP A 110 16.07 1.76 -8.62
C ASP A 110 16.94 2.07 -9.86
N ASN A 111 16.67 1.43 -11.00
CA ASN A 111 17.47 1.53 -12.22
C ASN A 111 16.67 2.19 -13.35
N ARG A 112 17.32 3.13 -14.05
CA ARG A 112 16.69 3.85 -15.19
C ARG A 112 16.36 2.89 -16.32
N GLY A 113 15.18 3.08 -16.93
CA GLY A 113 14.72 2.33 -18.09
C GLY A 113 13.82 1.14 -17.75
N TYR A 114 13.50 0.94 -16.48
CA TYR A 114 12.47 -0.01 -16.05
C TYR A 114 11.20 0.74 -15.69
N ALA A 115 10.06 0.24 -16.17
CA ALA A 115 8.75 0.76 -15.79
C ALA A 115 8.50 0.54 -14.29
N ASP A 116 7.50 1.21 -13.72
CA ASP A 116 7.13 0.98 -12.33
C ASP A 116 6.28 -0.28 -12.15
N ASN A 117 6.43 -0.91 -10.97
CA ASN A 117 5.74 -2.13 -10.60
C ASN A 117 4.32 -1.86 -10.11
N ILE A 118 3.31 -2.20 -10.91
CA ILE A 118 1.90 -2.16 -10.49
C ILE A 118 1.40 -3.53 -10.08
N TRP A 119 0.50 -3.57 -9.09
CA TRP A 119 -0.10 -4.81 -8.56
C TRP A 119 -0.65 -5.73 -9.65
N ALA A 120 -1.23 -5.17 -10.72
CA ALA A 120 -1.73 -5.92 -11.87
C ALA A 120 -0.66 -6.76 -12.58
N HIS A 121 0.62 -6.41 -12.50
CA HIS A 121 1.70 -7.20 -13.08
C HIS A 121 2.20 -8.30 -12.14
N PHE A 122 2.04 -8.12 -10.82
CA PHE A 122 2.63 -9.01 -9.82
C PHE A 122 2.20 -10.46 -10.00
N HIS A 123 0.92 -10.70 -10.28
CA HIS A 123 0.38 -12.06 -10.43
C HIS A 123 0.81 -12.78 -11.72
N LEU A 124 1.43 -12.06 -12.67
CA LEU A 124 1.94 -12.61 -13.93
C LEU A 124 3.35 -13.20 -13.77
N GLY A 125 4.04 -12.86 -12.68
CA GLY A 125 5.37 -13.39 -12.39
C GLY A 125 5.39 -14.59 -11.45
N TYR A 126 6.55 -15.24 -11.41
CA TYR A 126 6.86 -16.33 -10.49
C TYR A 126 8.31 -16.24 -10.01
N MET A 127 8.62 -16.94 -8.92
CA MET A 127 9.97 -17.13 -8.40
C MET A 127 10.39 -18.59 -8.58
N LEU A 128 11.51 -18.83 -9.27
CA LEU A 128 12.13 -20.15 -9.33
C LEU A 128 12.66 -20.54 -7.94
N VAL A 129 12.37 -21.76 -7.48
CA VAL A 129 12.76 -22.20 -6.13
C VAL A 129 14.27 -22.47 -6.05
N SER A 130 14.87 -22.96 -7.14
CA SER A 130 16.28 -23.36 -7.23
C SER A 130 17.27 -22.25 -6.88
N ASN A 131 16.97 -21.01 -7.27
CA ASN A 131 17.85 -19.85 -7.13
C ASN A 131 17.12 -18.57 -6.68
N ARG A 132 15.84 -18.67 -6.32
CA ARG A 132 14.95 -17.54 -5.97
C ARG A 132 14.92 -16.44 -7.03
N ARG A 133 15.09 -16.80 -8.30
CA ARG A 133 15.04 -15.83 -9.40
C ARG A 133 13.59 -15.46 -9.69
N ALA A 134 13.25 -14.18 -9.60
CA ALA A 134 11.97 -13.66 -10.06
C ALA A 134 11.96 -13.57 -11.59
N ILE A 135 10.88 -14.04 -12.21
CA ILE A 135 10.70 -14.10 -13.66
C ILE A 135 9.29 -13.62 -14.02
N PHE A 136 9.22 -12.78 -15.05
CA PHE A 136 7.97 -12.32 -15.67
C PHE A 136 8.02 -12.75 -17.15
N PRO A 137 7.29 -13.80 -17.53
CA PRO A 137 7.40 -14.40 -18.86
C PRO A 137 6.57 -13.70 -19.94
N ASP A 138 5.75 -12.72 -19.56
CA ASP A 138 4.76 -12.12 -20.44
C ASP A 138 5.33 -10.89 -21.17
N ASP A 139 5.58 -11.05 -22.47
CA ASP A 139 6.08 -10.01 -23.37
C ASP A 139 5.06 -8.88 -23.63
N SER A 140 3.78 -9.08 -23.28
CA SER A 140 2.74 -8.04 -23.42
C SER A 140 2.80 -6.98 -22.33
N ILE A 141 3.51 -7.27 -21.25
CA ILE A 141 3.86 -6.28 -20.25
C ILE A 141 5.20 -5.68 -20.70
N ASP A 142 5.33 -4.35 -20.65
CA ASP A 142 6.55 -3.61 -21.03
C ASP A 142 7.69 -3.82 -20.02
N LEU A 143 8.02 -5.09 -19.76
CA LEU A 143 8.85 -5.59 -18.65
C LEU A 143 9.89 -6.60 -19.12
N ALA A 144 10.09 -6.80 -20.42
CA ALA A 144 11.02 -7.79 -20.94
C ALA A 144 12.43 -7.57 -20.38
N GLY A 145 12.87 -8.48 -19.50
CA GLY A 145 14.17 -8.42 -18.80
C GLY A 145 14.22 -7.45 -17.62
N ALA A 146 13.14 -6.71 -17.32
CA ALA A 146 13.12 -5.68 -16.29
C ALA A 146 13.24 -6.22 -14.87
N TYR A 147 12.51 -7.30 -14.57
CA TYR A 147 12.38 -7.80 -13.20
C TYR A 147 13.09 -9.13 -12.97
N ASN A 148 14.26 -9.26 -13.60
CA ASN A 148 15.08 -10.44 -13.45
C ASN A 148 15.95 -10.38 -12.19
N VAL A 149 15.30 -10.36 -11.02
CA VAL A 149 15.97 -10.27 -9.73
C VAL A 149 16.44 -11.66 -9.31
N THR A 150 17.76 -11.85 -9.17
CA THR A 150 18.35 -13.10 -8.67
C THR A 150 18.41 -13.09 -7.14
N GLY A 151 18.18 -14.26 -6.53
CA GLY A 151 18.22 -14.36 -5.07
C GLY A 151 17.17 -13.47 -4.39
N MET A 152 15.92 -13.48 -4.88
CA MET A 152 14.82 -12.71 -4.29
C MET A 152 14.75 -12.96 -2.79
N ARG A 153 14.78 -11.86 -2.03
CA ARG A 153 14.78 -11.91 -0.57
C ARG A 153 13.69 -11.07 0.07
N PHE A 154 13.39 -9.92 -0.53
CA PHE A 154 12.31 -9.07 -0.06
C PHE A 154 11.30 -8.81 -1.16
N ILE A 155 10.03 -8.81 -0.79
CA ILE A 155 8.96 -8.13 -1.50
C ILE A 155 8.53 -6.98 -0.61
N ARG A 156 8.80 -5.75 -1.04
CA ARG A 156 8.42 -4.54 -0.30
C ARG A 156 7.17 -3.95 -0.93
N LEU A 157 6.17 -3.65 -0.11
CA LEU A 157 4.92 -3.04 -0.51
C LEU A 157 4.91 -1.57 -0.09
N TYR A 158 4.70 -0.68 -1.06
CA TYR A 158 4.69 0.75 -0.84
C TYR A 158 3.35 1.34 -1.21
N ARG A 159 2.74 2.09 -0.29
CA ARG A 159 1.48 2.78 -0.57
C ARG A 159 1.75 3.80 -1.69
N LYS A 160 0.89 3.81 -2.71
CA LYS A 160 1.00 4.70 -3.88
C LYS A 160 -0.31 5.41 -4.19
N PHE A 161 -0.29 6.52 -4.92
CA PHE A 161 -1.45 7.00 -5.66
C PHE A 161 -1.18 6.91 -7.15
N ASP A 162 -2.18 6.44 -7.90
CA ASP A 162 -2.14 6.49 -9.35
C ASP A 162 -2.47 7.92 -9.82
N VAL A 163 -1.68 8.46 -10.73
CA VAL A 163 -1.95 9.70 -11.44
C VAL A 163 -2.34 9.34 -12.86
N GLN A 164 -3.63 9.47 -13.14
CA GLN A 164 -4.23 9.12 -14.42
C GLN A 164 -4.30 10.37 -15.28
N ILE A 165 -3.50 10.41 -16.35
CA ILE A 165 -3.60 11.42 -17.41
C ILE A 165 -4.31 10.78 -18.62
N PRO A 166 -4.84 11.55 -19.60
CA PRO A 166 -5.76 11.02 -20.61
C PRO A 166 -5.31 9.76 -21.35
N ASP A 167 -4.00 9.60 -21.57
CA ASP A 167 -3.44 8.50 -22.37
C ASP A 167 -2.55 7.53 -21.58
N THR A 168 -2.28 7.81 -20.30
CA THR A 168 -1.39 6.96 -19.49
C THR A 168 -1.66 7.09 -18.00
N THR A 169 -1.28 6.05 -17.27
CA THR A 169 -1.30 6.03 -15.81
C THR A 169 0.11 5.79 -15.32
N SER A 170 0.57 6.65 -14.43
CA SER A 170 1.79 6.45 -13.64
C SER A 170 1.40 6.49 -12.17
N PHE A 171 2.27 6.03 -11.28
CA PHE A 171 2.00 6.18 -9.85
C PHE A 171 3.14 6.86 -9.15
N VAL A 172 2.82 7.39 -7.97
CA VAL A 172 3.79 8.00 -7.06
C VAL A 172 3.64 7.33 -5.71
N GLU A 173 4.75 6.84 -5.16
CA GLU A 173 4.75 6.29 -3.81
C GLU A 173 4.65 7.42 -2.78
N LEU A 174 3.94 7.17 -1.68
CA LEU A 174 3.77 8.19 -0.63
C LEU A 174 5.12 8.62 -0.03
N ASN A 175 6.13 7.74 -0.05
CA ASN A 175 7.47 8.00 0.46
C ASN A 175 8.28 8.96 -0.43
N ASP A 176 7.86 9.17 -1.68
CA ASP A 176 8.50 10.10 -2.61
C ASP A 176 8.01 11.54 -2.40
N VAL A 177 6.97 11.74 -1.58
CA VAL A 177 6.39 13.06 -1.28
C VAL A 177 6.80 13.50 0.11
N THR A 178 7.27 14.75 0.23
CA THR A 178 7.71 15.30 1.52
C THR A 178 6.49 15.67 2.38
N PRO A 179 6.37 15.14 3.62
CA PRO A 179 5.27 15.51 4.49
C PRO A 179 5.37 16.94 5.01
N VAL A 180 4.21 17.55 5.22
CA VAL A 180 4.02 18.83 5.90
C VAL A 180 3.07 18.66 7.08
N THR A 181 3.11 19.57 8.04
CA THR A 181 2.13 19.59 9.14
C THR A 181 0.97 20.51 8.79
N VAL A 182 -0.26 20.00 8.89
CA VAL A 182 -1.50 20.76 8.67
C VAL A 182 -2.45 20.59 9.85
N THR A 183 -3.37 21.53 10.04
CA THR A 183 -4.47 21.36 11.01
C THR A 183 -5.56 20.50 10.35
N ASN A 184 -5.80 19.32 10.91
CA ASN A 184 -6.80 18.39 10.41
C ASN A 184 -8.24 18.87 10.69
N PRO A 185 -9.27 18.19 10.16
CA PRO A 185 -10.66 18.60 10.39
C PRO A 185 -11.15 18.60 11.83
N ASP A 186 -10.42 17.94 12.74
CA ASP A 186 -10.73 17.86 14.16
C ASP A 186 -10.01 18.98 14.95
N GLY A 187 -9.25 19.84 14.27
CA GLY A 187 -8.54 20.98 14.86
C GLY A 187 -7.12 20.65 15.35
N GLU A 188 -6.65 19.42 15.13
CA GLU A 188 -5.37 18.91 15.63
C GLU A 188 -4.28 18.97 14.54
N PRO A 189 -3.02 19.24 14.88
CA PRO A 189 -1.91 19.16 13.93
C PRO A 189 -1.66 17.69 13.52
N GLU A 190 -1.55 17.45 12.22
CA GLU A 190 -1.32 16.12 11.64
C GLU A 190 -0.31 16.19 10.49
N SER A 191 0.52 15.16 10.34
CA SER A 191 1.42 15.03 9.18
C SER A 191 0.61 14.64 7.94
N ALA A 192 0.86 15.32 6.83
CA ALA A 192 0.10 15.17 5.61
C ALA A 192 0.97 15.36 4.36
N LEU A 193 0.55 14.77 3.26
CA LEU A 193 1.20 14.91 1.95
C LEU A 193 0.37 15.86 1.09
N PRO A 194 0.94 16.94 0.53
CA PRO A 194 0.21 17.81 -0.40
C PRO A 194 -0.19 17.02 -1.65
N LEU A 195 -1.46 17.05 -2.03
CA LEU A 195 -1.93 16.33 -3.23
C LEU A 195 -1.33 16.91 -4.52
N SER A 196 -0.99 18.20 -4.52
CA SER A 196 -0.28 18.87 -5.61
C SER A 196 1.02 18.19 -5.97
N ASP A 197 1.76 17.70 -4.97
CA ASP A 197 3.12 17.21 -5.17
C ASP A 197 3.12 15.94 -6.03
N PHE A 198 2.17 15.04 -5.79
CA PHE A 198 1.92 13.85 -6.61
C PHE A 198 1.70 14.22 -8.08
N VAL A 199 0.93 15.26 -8.35
CA VAL A 199 0.65 15.73 -9.72
C VAL A 199 1.89 16.35 -10.33
N THR A 200 2.59 17.23 -9.62
CA THR A 200 3.74 17.97 -10.17
C THR A 200 4.95 17.10 -10.46
N LEU A 201 5.03 15.90 -9.87
CA LEU A 201 6.06 14.90 -10.20
C LEU A 201 5.89 14.32 -11.61
N ILE A 202 4.67 14.36 -12.17
CA ILE A 202 4.33 13.70 -13.44
C ILE A 202 3.86 14.71 -14.50
N VAL A 203 3.07 15.71 -14.11
CA VAL A 203 2.37 16.61 -15.02
C VAL A 203 3.09 17.96 -15.11
N THR A 204 3.50 18.31 -16.33
CA THR A 204 3.99 19.66 -16.65
C THR A 204 2.82 20.62 -16.88
N ALA A 205 2.91 21.84 -16.34
CA ALA A 205 1.86 22.88 -16.44
C ALA A 205 0.48 22.41 -15.93
N PRO A 206 0.39 21.98 -14.65
CA PRO A 206 -0.84 21.42 -14.06
C PRO A 206 -2.03 22.39 -14.07
N GLU A 207 -1.78 23.70 -14.13
CA GLU A 207 -2.82 24.73 -14.21
C GLU A 207 -3.74 24.63 -15.44
N ASN A 208 -3.35 23.88 -16.48
CA ASN A 208 -4.13 23.68 -17.70
C ASN A 208 -5.19 22.57 -17.58
N PHE A 209 -5.25 21.86 -16.46
CA PHE A 209 -6.11 20.70 -16.28
C PHE A 209 -7.14 20.89 -15.16
N GLN A 210 -8.13 20.02 -15.16
CA GLN A 210 -9.02 19.80 -14.03
C GLN A 210 -8.70 18.49 -13.33
N TYR A 211 -9.12 18.38 -12.07
CA TYR A 211 -8.72 17.28 -11.19
C TYR A 211 -9.91 16.61 -10.54
N ASN A 212 -9.90 15.30 -10.51
CA ASN A 212 -10.83 14.51 -9.72
C ASN A 212 -10.05 13.49 -8.89
N LEU A 213 -10.68 12.95 -7.86
CA LEU A 213 -10.11 11.94 -6.98
C LEU A 213 -11.03 10.72 -6.98
N ARG A 214 -10.45 9.53 -7.02
CA ARG A 214 -11.20 8.29 -6.93
C ARG A 214 -10.62 7.40 -5.86
N SER A 215 -11.44 6.98 -4.92
CA SER A 215 -11.08 5.93 -3.96
C SER A 215 -11.25 4.56 -4.58
N LEU A 216 -10.66 3.55 -3.94
CA LEU A 216 -10.70 2.15 -4.37
C LEU A 216 -12.14 1.62 -4.56
N ASP A 217 -13.09 2.15 -3.80
CA ASP A 217 -14.52 1.79 -3.87
C ASP A 217 -15.31 2.63 -4.90
N ASP A 218 -14.60 3.25 -5.85
CA ASP A 218 -15.14 4.11 -6.92
C ASP A 218 -15.86 5.38 -6.43
N PHE A 219 -15.70 5.73 -5.15
CA PHE A 219 -16.24 6.97 -4.60
C PHE A 219 -15.33 8.16 -4.92
N GLY A 220 -15.93 9.34 -5.12
CA GLY A 220 -15.20 10.53 -5.52
C GLY A 220 -16.06 11.79 -5.59
N PRO A 221 -15.41 12.97 -5.74
CA PRO A 221 -16.06 14.21 -6.15
C PRO A 221 -16.93 14.03 -7.40
N THR A 222 -18.16 14.55 -7.33
CA THR A 222 -19.04 14.63 -8.52
C THR A 222 -18.66 15.77 -9.46
N THR A 223 -17.80 16.69 -9.01
CA THR A 223 -17.37 17.87 -9.76
C THR A 223 -15.86 17.95 -9.76
N ASN A 224 -15.28 18.20 -10.92
CA ASN A 224 -13.85 18.38 -11.04
C ASN A 224 -13.40 19.69 -10.37
N MET A 225 -12.20 19.66 -9.81
CA MET A 225 -11.53 20.80 -9.20
C MET A 225 -10.63 21.48 -10.23
N THR A 226 -10.59 22.81 -10.19
CA THR A 226 -9.51 23.56 -10.83
C THR A 226 -8.17 23.29 -10.12
N TRP A 227 -7.05 23.57 -10.77
CA TRP A 227 -5.74 23.48 -10.11
C TRP A 227 -5.64 24.31 -8.83
N ALA A 228 -6.24 25.51 -8.80
CA ALA A 228 -6.27 26.40 -7.64
C ALA A 228 -6.99 25.77 -6.44
N GLN A 229 -8.05 25.00 -6.69
CA GLN A 229 -8.78 24.26 -5.66
C GLN A 229 -8.01 23.00 -5.25
N PHE A 230 -7.50 22.26 -6.22
CA PHE A 230 -6.83 20.98 -6.00
C PHE A 230 -5.57 21.12 -5.11
N GLN A 231 -4.77 22.15 -5.34
CA GLN A 231 -3.54 22.41 -4.57
C GLN A 231 -3.80 22.75 -3.08
N THR A 232 -5.05 22.98 -2.69
CA THR A 232 -5.43 23.12 -1.27
C THR A 232 -5.64 21.77 -0.58
N GLY A 233 -5.51 20.68 -1.33
CA GLY A 233 -5.75 19.31 -0.90
C GLY A 233 -4.54 18.63 -0.28
N TYR A 234 -4.80 17.84 0.76
CA TYR A 234 -3.79 17.06 1.47
C TYR A 234 -4.30 15.63 1.70
N TRP A 235 -3.39 14.67 1.68
CA TRP A 235 -3.60 13.33 2.22
C TRP A 235 -3.05 13.25 3.64
N LEU A 236 -3.93 13.03 4.61
CA LEU A 236 -3.57 12.93 6.02
C LEU A 236 -3.01 11.55 6.35
N LEU A 237 -1.79 11.47 6.89
CA LEU A 237 -1.07 10.21 7.08
C LEU A 237 -1.62 9.36 8.22
N THR A 238 -2.07 9.98 9.32
CA THR A 238 -2.59 9.24 10.47
C THR A 238 -4.03 8.81 10.25
N SER A 239 -4.88 9.73 9.80
CA SER A 239 -6.31 9.49 9.59
C SER A 239 -6.63 8.85 8.24
N GLN A 240 -5.64 8.73 7.35
CA GLN A 240 -5.74 8.08 6.03
C GLN A 240 -6.95 8.56 5.23
N ARG A 241 -7.09 9.89 5.15
CA ARG A 241 -8.17 10.54 4.40
C ARG A 241 -7.69 11.82 3.74
N THR A 242 -8.35 12.22 2.67
CA THR A 242 -8.10 13.53 2.09
C THR A 242 -8.72 14.66 2.93
N MET A 243 -8.17 15.85 2.80
CA MET A 243 -8.78 17.10 3.27
C MET A 243 -8.46 18.24 2.31
N PHE A 244 -9.27 19.28 2.31
CA PHE A 244 -9.06 20.47 1.50
C PHE A 244 -9.29 21.72 2.34
N ASN A 245 -8.41 22.71 2.21
CA ASN A 245 -8.53 23.98 2.94
C ASN A 245 -9.39 25.02 2.23
N ASP A 246 -9.70 24.84 0.94
CA ASP A 246 -10.58 25.73 0.21
C ASP A 246 -12.03 25.60 0.68
N THR A 247 -12.59 26.65 1.29
CA THR A 247 -13.97 26.67 1.78
C THR A 247 -15.02 26.76 0.67
N THR A 248 -14.62 27.10 -0.57
CA THR A 248 -15.52 27.13 -1.74
C THR A 248 -15.83 25.73 -2.26
N LEU A 249 -15.05 24.73 -1.85
CA LEU A 249 -15.36 23.32 -2.04
C LEU A 249 -16.49 22.93 -1.08
N ILE A 250 -17.74 23.13 -1.53
CA ILE A 250 -18.93 22.98 -0.68
C ILE A 250 -19.13 21.52 -0.27
N GLY A 251 -19.08 21.30 1.04
CA GLY A 251 -19.43 20.06 1.72
C GLY A 251 -18.20 19.29 2.18
N GLY A 252 -18.29 18.60 3.31
CA GLY A 252 -17.29 17.61 3.77
C GLY A 252 -17.10 16.40 2.83
N ARG A 253 -17.37 16.58 1.54
CA ARG A 253 -17.45 15.62 0.44
C ARG A 253 -16.09 15.18 -0.10
N TYR A 254 -15.01 15.85 0.31
CA TYR A 254 -13.65 15.52 -0.13
C TYR A 254 -12.79 14.95 0.99
N ARG A 255 -13.43 14.22 1.92
CA ARG A 255 -12.77 13.39 2.93
C ARG A 255 -12.77 11.93 2.48
N LEU A 256 -12.14 11.67 1.34
CA LEU A 256 -12.05 10.34 0.75
C LEU A 256 -11.10 9.51 1.58
N ARG A 257 -11.48 8.27 1.89
CA ARG A 257 -10.58 7.25 2.40
C ARG A 257 -10.14 6.37 1.24
N HIS A 258 -9.09 5.58 1.44
CA HIS A 258 -8.64 4.59 0.46
C HIS A 258 -8.41 5.19 -0.93
N LEU A 259 -7.83 6.41 -0.98
CA LEU A 259 -7.58 7.12 -2.24
C LEU A 259 -6.74 6.24 -3.17
N GLU A 260 -7.27 5.93 -4.35
CA GLU A 260 -6.59 5.11 -5.34
C GLU A 260 -5.91 6.00 -6.37
N SER A 261 -6.66 6.93 -6.96
CA SER A 261 -6.18 7.72 -8.08
C SER A 261 -6.54 9.20 -8.01
N ILE A 262 -5.65 10.00 -8.59
CA ILE A 262 -5.83 11.40 -8.97
C ILE A 262 -6.03 11.41 -10.49
N GLN A 263 -7.19 11.88 -10.92
CA GLN A 263 -7.55 11.96 -12.33
C GLN A 263 -7.27 13.36 -12.86
N VAL A 264 -6.47 13.44 -13.93
CA VAL A 264 -6.08 14.67 -14.61
C VAL A 264 -6.85 14.76 -15.92
N LEU A 265 -7.69 15.78 -16.03
CA LEU A 265 -8.71 15.91 -17.07
C LEU A 265 -8.44 17.18 -17.89
N PRO A 266 -8.61 17.14 -19.23
CA PRO A 266 -8.40 18.29 -20.10
C PRO A 266 -9.45 19.39 -19.95
#